data_AF-A0A7X6XGW9-F1
#
_entry.id   AF-A0A7X6XGW9-F1
#
_cell.length_a   1.000
_cell.length_b   1.000
_cell.length_c   1.000
_cell.angle_alpha   90.00
_cell.angle_beta   90.00
_cell.angle_gamma   90.00
#
_symmetry.space_group_name_H-M   'P 1'
#
loop_
_entity.id
_entity.type
_entity.pdbx_description
1 polymer ?
#
loop_
_entity_poly.entity_id
_entity_poly.type
_entity_poly.pdbx_seq_one_letter_code
_entity_poly.pdbx_strand_id
1 'polypeptide(L)'
;GYLYGFSLTKTLIITIFANLVPIPFILLFIKQIFKFMEKHNILTSVISKLKNRAMGKSHRIETLEFWGLMFYVGIPLPGTGAWTGALIASLLNIEFKKAMISIFCGILMAAVIMSLGVYGVFHFVF
;
A
#
# COMPACT_ATOMS: atom_id res chain seq x y z
N GLY A 1 15.41 8.59 14.14
CA GLY A 1 15.03 10.01 14.11
C GLY A 1 15.24 10.63 15.48
N TYR A 2 14.25 10.46 16.36
CA TYR A 2 14.21 11.03 17.70
C TYR A 2 15.46 10.70 18.56
N LEU A 3 15.84 9.43 18.68
CA LEU A 3 17.04 9.00 19.44
C LEU A 3 18.38 9.51 18.89
N TYR A 4 18.43 9.91 17.61
CA TYR A 4 19.64 10.38 16.93
C TYR A 4 19.64 11.92 16.76
N GLY A 5 18.71 12.63 17.41
CA GLY A 5 18.63 14.10 17.37
C GLY A 5 18.14 14.69 16.03
N PHE A 6 17.65 13.87 15.10
CA PHE A 6 17.12 14.37 13.83
C PHE A 6 15.73 15.00 14.02
N SER A 7 15.51 16.14 13.36
CA SER A 7 14.19 16.78 13.27
C SER A 7 13.13 15.77 12.81
N LEU A 8 12.06 15.65 13.60
CA LEU A 8 10.97 14.71 13.34
C LEU A 8 10.36 14.94 11.94
N THR A 9 10.17 16.21 11.56
CA THR A 9 9.61 16.61 10.27
C THR A 9 10.47 16.12 9.11
N LYS A 10 11.80 16.31 9.18
CA LYS A 10 12.71 15.81 8.13
C LYS A 10 12.68 14.29 8.04
N THR A 11 12.68 13.61 9.18
CA THR A 11 12.65 12.14 9.24
C THR A 11 11.36 11.58 8.63
N LEU A 12 10.21 12.15 8.98
CA LEU A 12 8.91 11.73 8.45
C LEU A 12 8.84 11.92 6.94
N ILE A 13 9.22 13.09 6.42
CA ILE A 13 9.19 13.38 4.98
C ILE A 13 10.06 12.37 4.22
N ILE A 14 11.31 12.18 4.64
CA ILE A 14 12.23 11.24 3.98
C ILE A 14 11.67 9.81 4.00
N THR A 15 11.11 9.38 5.13
CA THR A 15 10.58 8.02 5.29
C THR A 15 9.34 7.79 4.43
N ILE A 16 8.44 8.78 4.34
CA ILE A 16 7.24 8.71 3.49
C ILE A 16 7.65 8.61 2.02
N PHE A 17 8.56 9.48 1.55
CA PHE A 17 9.02 9.44 0.16
C PHE A 17 9.77 8.14 -0.16
N ALA A 18 10.67 7.70 0.72
CA ALA A 18 11.41 6.45 0.54
C ALA A 18 10.46 5.24 0.45
N ASN A 19 9.33 5.24 1.19
CA ASN A 19 8.32 4.20 1.07
C ASN A 19 7.48 4.31 -0.20
N LEU A 20 7.22 5.52 -0.68
CA LEU A 20 6.40 5.75 -1.87
C LEU A 20 7.10 5.39 -3.18
N VAL A 21 8.41 5.62 -3.27
CA VAL A 21 9.19 5.36 -4.48
C VAL A 21 9.08 3.91 -4.98
N PRO A 22 9.24 2.85 -4.18
CA PRO A 22 9.19 1.46 -4.66
C PRO A 22 7.79 0.97 -5.05
N ILE A 23 6.72 1.51 -4.45
CA ILE A 23 5.32 1.08 -4.69
C ILE A 23 4.91 1.10 -6.17
N PRO A 24 5.08 2.21 -6.93
CA PRO A 24 4.71 2.24 -8.33
C PRO A 24 5.51 1.22 -9.14
N PHE A 25 6.78 0.96 -8.81
CA PHE A 25 7.55 -0.10 -9.48
C PHE A 25 6.97 -1.48 -9.20
N ILE A 26 6.63 -1.80 -7.95
CA ILE A 26 6.01 -3.08 -7.59
C ILE A 26 4.69 -3.27 -8.34
N LEU A 27 3.81 -2.28 -8.31
CA LEU A 27 2.50 -2.33 -8.97
C LEU A 27 2.62 -2.46 -10.50
N LEU A 28 3.56 -1.74 -11.13
CA LEU A 28 3.79 -1.79 -12.57
C LEU A 28 4.45 -3.10 -13.00
N PHE A 29 5.41 -3.59 -12.23
CA PHE A 29 6.14 -4.84 -12.52
C PHE A 29 5.20 -6.04 -12.49
N ILE A 30 4.33 -6.16 -11.48
CA ILE A 30 3.33 -7.23 -11.41
C ILE A 30 2.35 -7.11 -12.59
N LYS A 31 1.93 -5.90 -12.94
CA LYS A 31 1.04 -5.67 -14.08
C LYS A 31 1.70 -6.07 -15.42
N GLN A 32 3.00 -5.85 -15.56
CA GLN A 32 3.78 -6.33 -16.71
C GLN A 32 3.90 -7.85 -16.75
N ILE A 33 4.12 -8.50 -15.60
CA ILE A 33 4.11 -9.97 -15.50
C ILE A 33 2.76 -10.52 -15.95
N PHE A 34 1.65 -9.95 -15.48
CA PHE A 34 0.31 -10.37 -15.91
C PHE A 34 0.12 -10.20 -17.42
N LYS A 35 0.51 -9.06 -18.00
CA LYS A 35 0.46 -8.85 -19.46
C LYS A 35 1.33 -9.84 -20.23
N PHE A 36 2.50 -10.18 -19.70
CA PHE A 36 3.41 -11.15 -20.31
C PHE A 36 2.79 -12.55 -20.31
N MET A 37 2.22 -12.99 -19.18
CA MET A 37 1.50 -14.26 -19.08
C MET A 37 0.32 -14.33 -20.06
N GLU A 38 -0.43 -13.24 -20.19
CA GLU A 38 -1.55 -13.12 -21.15
C GLU A 38 -1.07 -13.28 -22.60
N LYS A 39 0.02 -12.59 -22.97
CA LYS A 39 0.61 -12.64 -24.32
C LYS A 39 1.05 -14.05 -24.70
N HIS A 40 1.55 -14.83 -23.75
CA HIS A 40 1.99 -16.20 -23.98
C HIS A 40 0.88 -17.24 -23.85
N ASN A 41 -0.39 -16.82 -23.73
CA ASN A 41 -1.54 -17.70 -23.48
C ASN A 41 -1.39 -18.59 -22.21
N ILE A 42 -0.50 -18.21 -21.31
CA ILE A 42 -0.31 -18.89 -20.03
C ILE A 42 -1.38 -18.31 -19.11
N LEU A 43 -2.40 -19.09 -18.78
CA LEU A 43 -3.51 -18.67 -17.91
C LEU A 43 -4.47 -17.61 -18.51
N THR A 44 -4.67 -17.55 -19.84
CA THR A 44 -5.61 -16.61 -20.49
C THR A 44 -7.03 -16.68 -19.93
N SER A 45 -7.48 -17.86 -19.50
CA SER A 45 -8.78 -18.04 -18.84
C SER A 45 -8.84 -17.39 -17.44
N VAL A 46 -7.73 -17.39 -16.69
CA VAL A 46 -7.66 -16.77 -15.35
C VAL A 46 -7.56 -15.25 -15.48
N ILE A 47 -6.74 -14.77 -16.42
CA ILE A 47 -6.56 -13.33 -16.67
C ILE A 47 -7.85 -12.70 -17.21
N SER A 48 -8.52 -13.36 -18.16
CA SER A 48 -9.82 -12.90 -18.67
C SER A 48 -10.91 -12.93 -17.60
N LYS A 49 -10.93 -13.95 -16.72
CA LYS A 49 -11.80 -13.98 -15.53
C LYS A 49 -11.49 -12.84 -14.55
N LEU A 50 -10.22 -12.52 -14.32
CA LEU A 50 -9.82 -11.39 -13.47
C LEU A 50 -10.27 -10.05 -14.08
N LYS A 51 -10.09 -9.86 -15.38
CA LYS A 51 -10.48 -8.64 -16.10
C LYS A 51 -12.01 -8.48 -16.14
N ASN A 52 -12.75 -9.56 -16.41
CA ASN A 52 -14.21 -9.56 -16.37
C ASN A 52 -14.73 -9.35 -14.94
N ARG A 53 -14.04 -9.89 -13.91
CA ARG A 53 -14.34 -9.54 -12.52
C ARG A 53 -14.09 -8.07 -12.23
N ALA A 54 -12.99 -7.50 -12.69
CA ALA A 54 -12.72 -6.07 -12.51
C ALA A 54 -13.79 -5.20 -13.18
N MET A 55 -14.26 -5.58 -14.37
CA MET A 55 -15.35 -4.87 -15.08
C MET A 55 -16.74 -5.08 -14.43
N GLY A 56 -16.94 -6.17 -13.69
CA GLY A 56 -18.19 -6.48 -12.98
C GLY A 56 -18.19 -6.10 -11.50
N LYS A 57 -17.13 -5.46 -10.98
CA LYS A 57 -17.08 -5.04 -9.57
C LYS A 57 -18.03 -3.87 -9.35
N SER A 58 -18.96 -4.06 -8.43
CA SER A 58 -19.76 -2.95 -7.89
C SER A 58 -18.85 -1.94 -7.21
N HIS A 59 -19.23 -0.67 -7.26
CA HIS A 59 -18.57 0.43 -6.55
C HIS A 59 -18.34 0.10 -5.05
N ARG A 60 -19.26 -0.67 -4.44
CA ARG A 60 -19.15 -1.14 -3.06
C ARG A 60 -17.92 -2.03 -2.82
N ILE A 61 -17.59 -2.92 -3.76
CA ILE A 61 -16.44 -3.83 -3.64
C ILE A 61 -15.13 -3.05 -3.80
N GLU A 62 -15.07 -2.14 -4.77
CA GLU A 62 -13.88 -1.29 -4.96
C GLU A 62 -13.60 -0.41 -3.75
N THR A 63 -14.66 0.09 -3.11
CA THR A 63 -14.54 0.89 -1.89
C THR A 63 -14.03 0.05 -0.74
N LEU A 64 -14.52 -1.18 -0.58
CA LEU A 64 -14.01 -2.14 0.40
C LEU A 64 -12.53 -2.48 0.18
N GLU A 65 -12.10 -2.70 -1.07
CA GLU A 65 -10.69 -2.93 -1.41
C GLU A 65 -9.82 -1.72 -1.05
N PHE A 66 -10.32 -0.50 -1.32
CA PHE A 66 -9.63 0.74 -0.97
C PHE A 66 -9.45 0.90 0.55
N TRP A 67 -10.52 0.75 1.33
CA TRP A 67 -10.45 0.88 2.78
C TRP A 67 -9.65 -0.25 3.43
N GLY A 68 -9.86 -1.50 2.98
CA GLY A 68 -9.13 -2.66 3.49
C GLY A 68 -7.62 -2.52 3.28
N LEU A 69 -7.20 -2.07 2.09
CA LEU A 69 -5.79 -1.81 1.81
C LEU A 69 -5.24 -0.63 2.62
N MET A 70 -6.03 0.44 2.81
CA MET A 70 -5.62 1.59 3.60
C MET A 70 -5.38 1.19 5.06
N PHE A 71 -6.31 0.47 5.68
CA PHE A 71 -6.19 0.03 7.07
C PHE A 71 -5.09 -1.02 7.23
N TYR A 72 -4.93 -1.94 6.28
CA TYR A 72 -3.84 -2.91 6.29
C TYR A 72 -2.46 -2.22 6.34
N VAL A 73 -2.27 -1.17 5.54
CA VAL A 73 -1.02 -0.38 5.54
C VAL A 73 -0.93 0.54 6.76
N GLY A 74 -2.06 1.11 7.17
CA GLY A 74 -2.12 2.16 8.18
C GLY A 74 -1.97 1.69 9.62
N ILE A 75 -2.29 0.43 9.92
CA ILE A 75 -2.03 -0.15 11.23
C ILE A 75 -0.56 -0.60 11.26
N PRO A 76 0.29 0.02 12.10
CA PRO A 76 1.73 -0.28 12.13
C PRO A 76 1.99 -1.60 12.86
N LEU A 77 1.85 -2.72 12.15
CA LEU A 77 2.15 -4.07 12.66
C LEU A 77 3.44 -4.60 12.02
N PRO A 78 4.18 -5.49 12.70
CA PRO A 78 5.31 -6.17 12.08
C PRO A 78 4.81 -7.00 10.88
N GLY A 79 5.35 -6.73 9.69
CA GLY A 79 4.98 -7.43 8.45
C GLY A 79 3.85 -6.79 7.64
N THR A 80 3.15 -5.78 8.18
CA THR A 80 2.27 -4.91 7.38
C THR A 80 3.04 -3.71 6.86
N GLY A 81 2.57 -3.12 5.77
CA GLY A 81 3.19 -1.91 5.24
C GLY A 81 2.93 -1.70 3.76
N ALA A 82 3.52 -0.64 3.24
CA ALA A 82 3.30 -0.20 1.88
C ALA A 82 3.75 -1.23 0.82
N TRP A 83 4.80 -1.99 1.09
CA TRP A 83 5.39 -2.94 0.13
C TRP A 83 4.55 -4.22 0.04
N THR A 84 4.13 -4.77 1.17
CA THR A 84 3.20 -5.90 1.22
C THR A 84 1.80 -5.49 0.76
N GLY A 85 1.37 -4.26 1.08
CA GLY A 85 0.15 -3.66 0.54
C GLY A 85 0.18 -3.53 -0.98
N ALA A 86 1.29 -3.11 -1.57
CA ALA A 86 1.46 -3.05 -3.03
C ALA A 86 1.37 -4.44 -3.68
N LEU A 87 1.97 -5.46 -3.05
CA LEU A 87 1.83 -6.86 -3.47
C LEU A 87 0.35 -7.31 -3.41
N ILE A 88 -0.33 -7.11 -2.28
CA ILE A 88 -1.76 -7.46 -2.12
C ILE A 88 -2.61 -6.74 -3.17
N ALA A 89 -2.40 -5.44 -3.37
CA ALA A 89 -3.13 -4.67 -4.37
C ALA A 89 -2.92 -5.19 -5.79
N SER A 90 -1.70 -5.62 -6.10
CA SER A 90 -1.37 -6.19 -7.40
C SER A 90 -2.00 -7.58 -7.60
N LEU A 91 -2.07 -8.41 -6.55
CA LEU A 91 -2.72 -9.73 -6.56
C LEU A 91 -4.24 -9.63 -6.69
N LEU A 92 -4.85 -8.67 -5.98
CA LEU A 92 -6.29 -8.38 -6.05
C LEU A 92 -6.68 -7.60 -7.32
N ASN A 93 -5.70 -7.22 -8.13
CA ASN A 93 -5.86 -6.46 -9.37
C ASN A 93 -6.62 -5.14 -9.12
N ILE A 94 -6.30 -4.48 -8.01
CA ILE A 94 -6.82 -3.16 -7.68
C ILE A 94 -6.28 -2.17 -8.71
N GLU A 95 -7.12 -1.22 -9.12
CA GLU A 95 -6.70 -0.17 -10.05
C GLU A 95 -5.48 0.59 -9.49
N PHE A 96 -4.44 0.74 -10.31
CA PHE A 96 -3.17 1.37 -9.93
C PHE A 96 -3.35 2.68 -9.17
N LYS A 97 -4.22 3.58 -9.65
CA LYS A 97 -4.48 4.87 -9.00
C LYS A 97 -5.11 4.70 -7.62
N LYS A 98 -6.13 3.83 -7.50
CA LYS A 98 -6.79 3.54 -6.22
C LYS A 98 -5.83 2.91 -5.23
N ALA A 99 -5.01 1.96 -5.68
CA ALA A 99 -3.97 1.32 -4.86
C ALA A 99 -2.95 2.35 -4.34
N MET A 100 -2.42 3.21 -5.22
CA MET A 100 -1.49 4.27 -4.84
C MET A 100 -2.08 5.21 -3.79
N ILE A 101 -3.31 5.69 -4.00
CA ILE A 101 -3.97 6.62 -3.06
C ILE A 101 -4.24 5.92 -1.73
N SER A 102 -4.74 4.68 -1.75
CA SER A 102 -5.02 3.89 -0.55
C SER A 102 -3.77 3.65 0.29
N ILE A 103 -2.66 3.23 -0.35
CA ILE A 103 -1.39 2.99 0.34
C ILE A 103 -0.81 4.30 0.87
N PHE A 104 -0.89 5.40 0.11
CA PHE A 104 -0.44 6.71 0.57
C PHE A 104 -1.20 7.17 1.82
N CYS A 105 -2.53 7.08 1.81
CA CYS A 105 -3.35 7.37 2.97
C CYS A 105 -3.01 6.46 4.17
N GLY A 106 -2.76 5.18 3.92
CA GLY A 106 -2.30 4.24 4.94
C GLY A 106 -0.96 4.67 5.56
N ILE A 107 0.04 5.05 4.74
CA ILE A 107 1.33 5.54 5.24
C ILE A 107 1.16 6.78 6.12
N LEU A 108 0.31 7.74 5.72
CA LEU A 108 0.02 8.93 6.52
C LEU A 108 -0.64 8.56 7.85
N MET A 109 -1.60 7.64 7.82
CA MET A 109 -2.27 7.14 9.03
C MET A 109 -1.26 6.45 9.97
N ALA A 110 -0.39 5.58 9.45
CA ALA A 110 0.66 4.93 10.23
C ALA A 110 1.66 5.95 10.82
N ALA A 111 2.03 6.98 10.05
CA ALA A 111 2.91 8.03 10.51
C ALA A 111 2.32 8.81 11.68
N VAL A 112 1.02 9.13 11.64
CA VAL A 112 0.31 9.81 12.74
C VAL A 112 0.23 8.90 13.98
N ILE A 113 -0.22 7.65 13.81
CA ILE A 113 -0.35 6.69 14.92
C ILE A 113 1.00 6.44 15.60
N MET A 114 2.05 6.19 14.82
CA MET A 114 3.39 5.94 15.34
C MET A 114 3.96 7.19 16.03
N SER A 115 3.73 8.38 15.47
CA SER A 115 4.18 9.62 16.11
C SER A 115 3.50 9.81 17.47
N LEU A 116 2.16 9.71 17.51
CA LEU A 116 1.40 9.83 18.77
C LEU A 116 1.81 8.77 19.79
N GLY A 117 2.00 7.52 19.36
CA GLY A 117 2.44 6.42 20.23
C GLY A 117 3.81 6.71 20.84
N VAL A 118 4.79 7.15 20.04
CA VAL A 118 6.13 7.50 20.54
C VAL A 118 6.06 8.68 21.50
N TYR A 119 5.41 9.79 21.14
CA TYR A 119 5.35 10.98 22.01
C TYR A 119 4.54 10.73 23.29
N GLY A 120 3.43 9.97 23.21
CA GLY A 120 2.61 9.64 24.36
C GLY A 120 3.30 8.68 25.33
N VAL A 121 3.99 7.66 24.81
CA VAL A 121 4.78 6.74 25.66
C VAL A 121 5.97 7.47 26.28
N PHE A 122 6.66 8.36 25.53
CA PHE A 122 7.78 9.12 26.09
C PHE A 122 7.34 10.06 27.22
N HIS A 123 6.22 10.77 27.09
CA HIS A 123 5.70 11.64 28.17
C HIS A 123 5.15 10.87 29.37
N PHE A 124 4.74 9.61 29.19
CA PHE A 124 4.25 8.79 30.29
C PHE A 124 5.40 8.11 31.07
N VAL A 125 6.49 7.77 30.38
CA VAL A 125 7.61 6.98 30.94
C VAL A 125 8.75 7.85 31.47
N PHE A 126 8.95 9.06 30.92
CA PHE A 126 9.98 10.02 31.34
C PHE A 126 9.34 11.34 31.78
#